data_AF-A0A8J6C5Z0-F1
#
_entry.id   AF-A0A8J6C5Z0-F1
#
_cell.length_a   1.000
_cell.length_b   1.000
_cell.length_c   1.000
_cell.angle_alpha   90.00
_cell.angle_beta   90.00
_cell.angle_gamma   90.00
#
_symmetry.space_group_name_H-M   'P 1'
#
loop_
_entity.id
_entity.type
_entity.pdbx_description
1 polymer ?
#
loop_
_entity_poly.entity_id
_entity_poly.type
_entity_poly.pdbx_seq_one_letter_code
_entity_poly.pdbx_strand_id
1 'polypeptide(L)'
;MAFTLKASAASAASFLAAAAAGSSASSLSVAAAPGRRGGAGSVSFRGVSAPMVAIRAEAPAVGEEERVISGTFAKLKAQGKTAFIPFITAGDPDLATTAKALKILDACGSDLIELGVPYSDPLADGPVIQAAATRALAKGTTFEDVISMVKEVIPELSCPVALFTYYNPILKRGIANFMTVVKEAGVHGLVVPDVPLEETEILRSEATKNNLELVLLTTPTTPTERMEKITKASEGFIYLVRFYNFFLTIF
;
A
#
# COMPACT_ATOMS: atom_id res chain seq x y z
N MET A 1 9.08 -3.66 7.70
CA MET A 1 9.47 -3.27 9.08
C MET A 1 9.02 -1.85 9.32
N ALA A 2 8.06 -1.65 10.22
CA ALA A 2 7.60 -0.33 10.62
C ALA A 2 8.25 0.02 11.96
N PHE A 3 8.92 1.16 12.04
CA PHE A 3 9.29 1.78 13.31
C PHE A 3 8.90 3.25 13.27
N THR A 4 8.11 3.63 14.28
CA THR A 4 7.59 4.96 14.56
C THR A 4 8.63 5.81 15.30
N LEU A 5 8.67 7.12 15.01
CA LEU A 5 9.29 8.12 15.89
C LEU A 5 8.28 9.26 16.11
N LYS A 6 7.98 9.50 17.39
CA LYS A 6 7.20 10.62 17.89
C LYS A 6 8.21 11.68 18.33
N ALA A 7 8.21 12.84 17.69
CA ALA A 7 9.01 13.98 18.14
C ALA A 7 8.20 14.79 19.17
N SER A 8 8.68 14.82 20.42
CA SER A 8 8.56 15.99 21.29
C SER A 8 9.58 15.89 22.41
N ALA A 9 10.45 16.89 22.51
CA ALA A 9 11.45 17.02 23.55
C ALA A 9 10.81 17.62 24.80
N ALA A 10 10.49 16.78 25.79
CA ALA A 10 10.46 17.15 27.21
C ALA A 10 10.26 15.90 28.08
N SER A 11 11.03 15.83 29.16
CA SER A 11 10.98 14.84 30.26
C SER A 11 11.70 13.49 30.00
N ALA A 12 13.02 13.54 30.20
CA ALA A 12 13.77 12.42 30.73
C ALA A 12 13.39 12.19 32.21
N ALA A 13 13.50 10.92 32.65
CA ALA A 13 13.39 10.42 34.03
C ALA A 13 11.97 10.18 34.59
N SER A 14 11.36 9.03 34.26
CA SER A 14 10.41 8.30 35.17
C SER A 14 10.09 6.84 34.78
N PHE A 15 10.64 6.26 33.70
CA PHE A 15 10.18 4.95 33.20
C PHE A 15 11.04 3.72 33.54
N LEU A 16 11.98 3.83 34.49
CA LEU A 16 12.94 2.76 34.82
C LEU A 16 12.55 1.87 36.03
N ALA A 17 11.28 1.84 36.45
CA ALA A 17 10.88 1.16 37.70
C ALA A 17 9.77 0.09 37.60
N ALA A 18 9.23 -0.25 36.42
CA ALA A 18 8.02 -1.10 36.34
C ALA A 18 8.18 -2.45 35.60
N ALA A 19 9.40 -2.89 35.28
CA ALA A 19 9.65 -4.16 34.56
C ALA A 19 10.20 -5.30 35.44
N ALA A 20 9.86 -5.29 36.74
CA ALA A 20 10.28 -6.32 37.69
C ALA A 20 9.12 -6.77 38.60
N ALA A 21 8.07 -7.35 38.03
CA ALA A 21 7.14 -8.20 38.78
C ALA A 21 6.22 -9.01 37.84
N GLY A 22 6.13 -10.32 38.05
CA GLY A 22 4.92 -11.08 37.71
C GLY A 22 5.00 -12.05 36.54
N SER A 23 5.88 -13.05 36.63
CA SER A 23 5.70 -14.34 35.95
C SER A 23 4.69 -15.19 36.73
N SER A 24 3.65 -15.71 36.08
CA SER A 24 3.01 -16.95 36.52
C SER A 24 2.60 -17.79 35.30
N ALA A 25 3.10 -19.03 35.27
CA ALA A 25 2.88 -20.02 34.24
C ALA A 25 1.79 -21.00 34.70
N SER A 26 0.85 -21.33 33.83
CA SER A 26 -0.08 -22.44 34.02
C SER A 26 0.26 -23.58 33.05
N SER A 27 0.64 -24.72 33.61
CA SER A 27 0.96 -25.97 32.92
C SER A 27 -0.31 -26.76 32.58
N LEU A 28 -0.32 -27.40 31.41
CA LEU A 28 -1.29 -28.44 31.05
C LEU A 28 -0.52 -29.69 30.63
N SER A 29 -0.72 -30.77 31.38
CA SER A 29 -0.15 -32.09 31.13
C SER A 29 -1.00 -32.88 30.13
N VAL A 30 -0.38 -33.56 29.18
CA VAL A 30 -1.04 -34.61 28.39
C VAL A 30 -0.31 -35.93 28.64
N ALA A 31 -1.09 -36.95 29.00
CA ALA A 31 -0.64 -38.29 29.32
C ALA A 31 -0.09 -39.04 28.10
N ALA A 32 0.99 -39.79 28.30
CA ALA A 32 1.63 -40.63 27.30
C ALA A 32 1.12 -42.09 27.37
N ALA A 33 1.08 -42.75 26.21
CA ALA A 33 1.02 -44.21 26.09
C ALA A 33 2.10 -44.70 25.08
N PRO A 34 2.62 -45.94 25.20
CA PRO A 34 4.02 -46.22 24.91
C PRO A 34 4.28 -46.98 23.59
N GLY A 35 5.47 -46.73 23.00
CA GLY A 35 6.28 -47.78 22.37
C GLY A 35 6.57 -47.65 20.87
N ARG A 36 7.76 -47.12 20.52
CA ARG A 36 8.88 -47.84 19.85
C ARG A 36 9.96 -46.86 19.36
N ARG A 37 11.22 -47.29 19.50
CA ARG A 37 12.46 -46.57 19.22
C ARG A 37 12.66 -46.29 17.73
N GLY A 38 13.06 -45.07 17.41
CA GLY A 38 13.65 -44.67 16.13
C GLY A 38 14.14 -43.21 16.24
N GLY A 39 15.44 -42.98 16.15
CA GLY A 39 16.04 -41.66 16.31
C GLY A 39 15.72 -40.73 15.14
N ALA A 40 15.31 -39.50 15.47
CA ALA A 40 15.38 -38.33 14.60
C ALA A 40 15.28 -37.08 15.52
N GLY A 41 16.20 -36.13 15.36
CA GLY A 41 16.25 -34.93 16.19
C GLY A 41 14.97 -34.11 16.11
N SER A 42 14.37 -33.81 17.26
CA SER A 42 13.20 -32.94 17.37
C SER A 42 13.65 -31.49 17.41
N VAL A 43 13.46 -30.74 16.31
CA VAL A 43 13.57 -29.28 16.31
C VAL A 43 12.27 -28.72 16.87
N SER A 44 12.34 -28.16 18.08
CA SER A 44 11.22 -27.47 18.73
C SER A 44 11.03 -26.10 18.09
N PHE A 45 10.02 -25.94 17.24
CA PHE A 45 9.50 -24.62 16.90
C PHE A 45 8.71 -24.08 18.09
N ARG A 46 9.27 -23.10 18.79
CA ARG A 46 8.50 -22.28 19.73
C ARG A 46 7.42 -21.55 18.93
N GLY A 47 6.17 -21.93 19.16
CA GLY A 47 5.01 -21.22 18.63
C GLY A 47 5.02 -19.80 19.16
N VAL A 48 5.36 -18.85 18.29
CA VAL A 48 5.06 -17.44 18.51
C VAL A 48 3.61 -17.28 18.11
N SER A 49 2.69 -17.26 19.07
CA SER A 49 1.32 -16.84 18.81
C SER A 49 1.36 -15.37 18.42
N ALA A 50 1.26 -15.08 17.12
CA ALA A 50 1.03 -13.73 16.66
C ALA A 50 -0.32 -13.26 17.23
N PRO A 51 -0.43 -12.05 17.80
CA PRO A 51 -1.71 -11.54 18.27
C PRO A 51 -2.63 -11.37 17.05
N MET A 52 -3.80 -11.98 17.12
CA MET A 52 -4.87 -11.83 16.15
C MET A 52 -5.26 -10.36 16.09
N VAL A 53 -4.98 -9.69 14.98
CA VAL A 53 -5.41 -8.31 14.75
C VAL A 53 -6.94 -8.32 14.78
N ALA A 54 -7.53 -7.55 15.69
CA ALA A 54 -8.97 -7.37 15.74
C ALA A 54 -9.41 -6.67 14.45
N ILE A 55 -10.04 -7.43 13.56
CA ILE A 55 -10.68 -6.93 12.34
C ILE A 55 -11.71 -5.89 12.78
N ARG A 56 -11.66 -4.67 12.22
CA ARG A 56 -12.68 -3.66 12.52
C ARG A 56 -14.03 -4.16 12.03
N ALA A 57 -15.08 -3.90 12.81
CA ALA A 57 -16.44 -4.03 12.33
C ALA A 57 -16.61 -3.19 11.05
N GLU A 58 -17.39 -3.71 10.08
CA GLU A 58 -17.71 -3.06 8.80
C GLU A 58 -17.89 -1.55 8.98
N ALA A 59 -16.97 -0.78 8.40
CA ALA A 59 -17.17 0.64 8.24
C ALA A 59 -18.38 0.82 7.31
N PRO A 60 -19.30 1.76 7.61
CA PRO A 60 -20.44 2.00 6.74
C PRO A 60 -19.93 2.37 5.34
N ALA A 61 -20.61 1.86 4.30
CA ALA A 61 -20.31 2.21 2.92
C ALA A 61 -20.33 3.74 2.76
N VAL A 62 -19.15 4.31 2.57
CA VAL A 62 -18.98 5.76 2.40
C VAL A 62 -19.29 6.08 0.95
N GLY A 63 -20.08 7.13 0.69
CA GLY A 63 -20.52 7.49 -0.67
C GLY A 63 -19.34 7.70 -1.62
N GLU A 64 -19.53 7.44 -2.92
CA GLU A 64 -18.49 7.58 -3.96
C GLU A 64 -17.82 8.96 -3.99
N GLU A 65 -18.54 10.02 -3.65
CA GLU A 65 -18.01 11.40 -3.59
C GLU A 65 -17.08 11.64 -2.39
N GLU A 66 -17.06 10.75 -1.38
CA GLU A 66 -16.29 10.93 -0.15
C GLU A 66 -14.94 10.17 -0.15
N ARG A 67 -14.72 9.29 -1.14
CA ARG A 67 -13.49 8.47 -1.27
C ARG A 67 -12.36 9.19 -2.01
N VAL A 68 -12.21 10.49 -1.83
CA VAL A 68 -11.08 11.26 -2.38
C VAL A 68 -9.83 11.03 -1.52
N ILE A 69 -8.66 10.85 -2.14
CA ILE A 69 -7.40 10.58 -1.42
C ILE A 69 -7.05 11.77 -0.54
N SER A 70 -7.11 13.00 -1.05
CA SER A 70 -6.88 14.21 -0.23
C SER A 70 -7.84 14.33 0.95
N GLY A 71 -9.10 13.94 0.78
CA GLY A 71 -10.10 13.89 1.87
C GLY A 71 -9.68 12.93 2.99
N THR A 72 -9.15 11.77 2.63
CA THR A 72 -8.60 10.78 3.57
C THR A 72 -7.44 11.36 4.37
N PHE A 73 -6.46 11.99 3.70
CA PHE A 73 -5.33 12.62 4.37
C PHE A 73 -5.75 13.80 5.27
N ALA A 74 -6.73 14.61 4.86
CA ALA A 74 -7.26 15.69 5.68
C ALA A 74 -7.88 15.15 6.99
N LYS A 75 -8.67 14.07 6.91
CA LYS A 75 -9.26 13.40 8.07
C LYS A 75 -8.21 12.82 9.01
N LEU A 76 -7.19 12.15 8.48
CA LEU A 76 -6.10 11.59 9.29
C LEU A 76 -5.28 12.68 9.99
N LYS A 77 -4.98 13.78 9.28
CA LYS A 77 -4.30 14.94 9.83
C LYS A 77 -5.08 15.56 10.99
N ALA A 78 -6.40 15.74 10.84
CA ALA A 78 -7.26 16.26 11.91
C ALA A 78 -7.28 15.34 13.15
N GLN A 79 -7.05 14.03 12.97
CA GLN A 79 -6.97 13.04 14.04
C GLN A 79 -5.54 12.84 14.60
N GLY A 80 -4.53 13.50 14.02
CA GLY A 80 -3.12 13.29 14.38
C GLY A 80 -2.64 11.86 14.09
N LYS A 81 -3.18 11.21 13.06
CA LYS A 81 -2.82 9.84 12.66
C LYS A 81 -1.95 9.83 11.41
N THR A 82 -1.11 8.81 11.32
CA THR A 82 -0.30 8.50 10.13
C THR A 82 -1.06 7.52 9.25
N ALA A 83 -1.04 7.73 7.93
CA ALA A 83 -1.68 6.85 6.96
C ALA A 83 -0.92 5.52 6.82
N PHE A 84 -1.65 4.42 6.67
CA PHE A 84 -1.11 3.12 6.25
C PHE A 84 -1.57 2.78 4.82
N ILE A 85 -0.60 2.62 3.92
CA ILE A 85 -0.82 2.47 2.48
C ILE A 85 -0.10 1.22 1.98
N PRO A 86 -0.75 0.04 1.95
CA PRO A 86 -0.17 -1.15 1.36
C PRO A 86 -0.16 -1.07 -0.17
N PHE A 87 0.90 -1.64 -0.76
CA PHE A 87 1.02 -1.89 -2.19
C PHE A 87 0.90 -3.39 -2.45
N ILE A 88 0.11 -3.77 -3.47
CA ILE A 88 0.08 -5.12 -4.03
C ILE A 88 0.08 -5.08 -5.55
N THR A 89 0.64 -6.11 -6.21
CA THR A 89 0.59 -6.24 -7.67
C THR A 89 -0.66 -7.02 -8.09
N ALA A 90 -1.45 -6.47 -9.00
CA ALA A 90 -2.64 -7.12 -9.53
C ALA A 90 -2.27 -8.39 -10.30
N GLY A 91 -2.99 -9.48 -10.06
CA GLY A 91 -2.75 -10.76 -10.72
C GLY A 91 -1.63 -11.59 -10.09
N ASP A 92 -1.06 -11.17 -8.95
CA ASP A 92 -0.11 -11.98 -8.18
C ASP A 92 -0.74 -12.47 -6.85
N PRO A 93 -0.93 -13.80 -6.67
CA PRO A 93 -0.70 -14.86 -7.64
C PRO A 93 -1.79 -14.91 -8.72
N ASP A 94 -2.98 -14.35 -8.52
CA ASP A 94 -4.05 -14.28 -9.52
C ASP A 94 -5.07 -13.20 -9.11
N LEU A 95 -5.92 -12.77 -10.06
CA LEU A 95 -6.87 -11.67 -9.83
C LEU A 95 -7.93 -11.98 -8.77
N ALA A 96 -8.36 -13.24 -8.65
CA ALA A 96 -9.31 -13.65 -7.62
C ALA A 96 -8.69 -13.50 -6.21
N THR A 97 -7.40 -13.82 -6.08
CA THR A 97 -6.64 -13.60 -4.85
C THR A 97 -6.38 -12.12 -4.61
N THR A 98 -6.06 -11.34 -5.64
CA THR A 98 -5.95 -9.87 -5.54
C THR A 98 -7.24 -9.25 -5.01
N ALA A 99 -8.41 -9.59 -5.56
CA ALA A 99 -9.71 -9.09 -5.12
C ALA A 99 -9.96 -9.37 -3.63
N LYS A 100 -9.67 -10.60 -3.18
CA LYS A 100 -9.78 -10.96 -1.75
C LYS A 100 -8.78 -10.17 -0.89
N ALA A 101 -7.56 -10.00 -1.37
CA ALA A 101 -6.53 -9.24 -0.66
C ALA A 101 -6.93 -7.78 -0.48
N LEU A 102 -7.51 -7.13 -1.50
CA LEU A 102 -8.03 -5.76 -1.39
C LEU A 102 -9.06 -5.63 -0.26
N LYS A 103 -10.04 -6.53 -0.21
CA LYS A 103 -11.07 -6.55 0.85
C LYS A 103 -10.46 -6.79 2.24
N ILE A 104 -9.48 -7.68 2.35
CA ILE A 104 -8.79 -7.95 3.61
C ILE A 104 -7.98 -6.74 4.07
N LEU A 105 -7.25 -6.07 3.16
CA LEU A 105 -6.46 -4.89 3.50
C LEU A 105 -7.36 -3.74 3.97
N ASP A 106 -8.47 -3.50 3.27
CA ASP A 106 -9.50 -2.54 3.67
C ASP A 106 -10.07 -2.86 5.06
N ALA A 107 -10.51 -4.10 5.29
CA ALA A 107 -11.03 -4.55 6.59
C ALA A 107 -10.00 -4.49 7.73
N CYS A 108 -8.70 -4.61 7.41
CA CYS A 108 -7.59 -4.42 8.36
C CYS A 108 -7.33 -2.94 8.68
N GLY A 109 -8.02 -2.01 8.02
CA GLY A 109 -7.93 -0.58 8.27
C GLY A 109 -6.86 0.14 7.46
N SER A 110 -6.59 -0.30 6.23
CA SER A 110 -5.84 0.50 5.26
C SER A 110 -6.53 1.83 5.01
N ASP A 111 -5.75 2.92 4.95
CA ASP A 111 -6.28 4.25 4.68
C ASP A 111 -6.37 4.53 3.17
N LEU A 112 -5.49 3.92 2.39
CA LEU A 112 -5.43 3.93 0.93
C LEU A 112 -4.79 2.62 0.49
N ILE A 113 -5.20 2.03 -0.62
CA ILE A 113 -4.48 0.88 -1.20
C ILE A 113 -3.88 1.28 -2.54
N GLU A 114 -2.61 0.96 -2.74
CA GLU A 114 -1.96 1.06 -4.05
C GLU A 114 -2.01 -0.29 -4.77
N LEU A 115 -2.52 -0.28 -5.99
CA LEU A 115 -2.63 -1.47 -6.82
C LEU A 115 -1.75 -1.32 -8.07
N GLY A 116 -0.67 -2.09 -8.10
CA GLY A 116 0.25 -2.15 -9.24
C GLY A 116 -0.35 -2.90 -10.42
N VAL A 117 -0.46 -2.24 -11.57
CA VAL A 117 -0.74 -2.90 -12.85
C VAL A 117 0.55 -3.59 -13.32
N PRO A 118 0.55 -4.91 -13.55
CA PRO A 118 1.76 -5.62 -13.94
C PRO A 118 2.27 -5.11 -15.30
N TYR A 119 3.56 -4.81 -15.38
CA TYR A 119 4.21 -4.26 -16.57
C TYR A 119 5.49 -5.02 -16.91
N SER A 120 5.80 -5.14 -18.21
CA SER A 120 6.94 -5.93 -18.71
C SER A 120 8.29 -5.28 -18.45
N ASP A 121 8.34 -3.94 -18.44
CA ASP A 121 9.58 -3.18 -18.33
C ASP A 121 9.58 -2.22 -17.13
N PRO A 122 9.41 -2.73 -15.89
CA PRO A 122 9.23 -1.91 -14.69
C PRO A 122 10.56 -1.37 -14.15
N LEU A 123 11.11 -0.34 -14.81
CA LEU A 123 12.43 0.21 -14.51
C LEU A 123 12.56 0.81 -13.10
N ALA A 124 11.45 1.25 -12.50
CA ALA A 124 11.44 1.89 -11.19
C ALA A 124 11.30 0.90 -10.03
N ASP A 125 10.92 -0.35 -10.32
CA ASP A 125 10.58 -1.34 -9.29
C ASP A 125 11.78 -2.15 -8.81
N GLY A 126 11.79 -2.47 -7.52
CA GLY A 126 12.75 -3.40 -6.94
C GLY A 126 12.46 -4.87 -7.31
N PRO A 127 13.42 -5.78 -7.08
CA PRO A 127 13.34 -7.18 -7.55
C PRO A 127 12.11 -7.95 -7.02
N VAL A 128 11.59 -7.59 -5.86
CA VAL A 128 10.39 -8.21 -5.28
C VAL A 128 9.14 -7.87 -6.11
N ILE A 129 8.96 -6.60 -6.48
CA ILE A 129 7.82 -6.14 -7.27
C ILE A 129 7.97 -6.61 -8.72
N GLN A 130 9.19 -6.58 -9.27
CA GLN A 130 9.46 -7.17 -10.60
C GLN A 130 9.08 -8.65 -10.65
N ALA A 131 9.41 -9.43 -9.61
CA ALA A 131 9.04 -10.84 -9.54
C ALA A 131 7.52 -11.06 -9.44
N ALA A 132 6.81 -10.20 -8.71
CA ALA A 132 5.34 -10.23 -8.63
C ALA A 132 4.70 -9.93 -10.00
N ALA A 133 5.14 -8.86 -10.66
CA ALA A 133 4.69 -8.50 -12.01
C ALA A 133 4.98 -9.63 -13.02
N THR A 134 6.16 -10.25 -12.94
CA THR A 134 6.54 -11.40 -13.79
C THR A 134 5.57 -12.57 -13.60
N ARG A 135 5.21 -12.92 -12.35
CA ARG A 135 4.24 -13.99 -12.08
C ARG A 135 2.85 -13.67 -12.61
N ALA A 136 2.40 -12.42 -12.43
CA ALA A 136 1.10 -11.97 -12.93
C ALA A 136 1.02 -12.01 -14.46
N LEU A 137 2.05 -11.51 -15.16
CA LEU A 137 2.14 -11.53 -16.63
C LEU A 137 2.26 -12.96 -17.18
N ALA A 138 3.02 -13.84 -16.52
CA ALA A 138 3.14 -15.24 -16.92
C ALA A 138 1.80 -16.00 -16.89
N LYS A 139 0.85 -15.52 -16.07
CA LYS A 139 -0.53 -16.03 -16.03
C LYS A 139 -1.48 -15.32 -17.00
N GLY A 140 -0.99 -14.39 -17.80
CA GLY A 140 -1.75 -13.67 -18.81
C GLY A 140 -2.58 -12.49 -18.27
N THR A 141 -2.27 -11.98 -17.07
CA THR A 141 -2.99 -10.82 -16.50
C THR A 141 -2.85 -9.61 -17.43
N THR A 142 -3.97 -9.08 -17.92
CA THR A 142 -4.01 -7.87 -18.75
C THR A 142 -4.52 -6.65 -17.96
N PHE A 143 -4.33 -5.45 -18.49
CA PHE A 143 -4.90 -4.24 -17.90
C PHE A 143 -6.42 -4.30 -17.87
N GLU A 144 -7.03 -4.80 -18.94
CA GLU A 144 -8.48 -4.92 -19.09
C GLU A 144 -9.06 -5.87 -18.02
N ASP A 145 -8.35 -6.95 -17.68
CA ASP A 145 -8.74 -7.83 -16.58
C ASP A 145 -8.62 -7.14 -15.21
N VAL A 146 -7.56 -6.34 -15.01
CA VAL A 146 -7.38 -5.55 -13.77
C VAL A 146 -8.50 -4.54 -13.61
N ILE A 147 -8.82 -3.79 -14.67
CA ILE A 147 -9.90 -2.80 -14.68
C ILE A 147 -11.26 -3.45 -14.39
N SER A 148 -11.54 -4.60 -15.01
CA SER A 148 -12.77 -5.34 -14.76
C SER A 148 -12.88 -5.78 -13.30
N MET A 149 -11.79 -6.31 -12.74
CA MET A 149 -11.74 -6.73 -11.34
C MET A 149 -11.93 -5.56 -10.37
N VAL A 150 -11.24 -4.43 -10.56
CA VAL A 150 -11.38 -3.29 -9.64
C VAL A 150 -12.76 -2.65 -9.73
N LYS A 151 -13.40 -2.63 -10.90
CA LYS A 151 -14.77 -2.14 -11.07
C LYS A 151 -15.78 -2.92 -10.24
N GLU A 152 -15.55 -4.22 -10.07
CA GLU A 152 -16.38 -5.08 -9.23
C GLU A 152 -16.06 -4.91 -7.73
N VAL A 153 -14.77 -4.79 -7.38
CA VAL A 153 -14.32 -4.84 -5.98
C VAL A 153 -14.40 -3.48 -5.28
N ILE A 154 -14.09 -2.38 -5.96
CA ILE A 154 -14.03 -1.04 -5.34
C ILE A 154 -15.35 -0.63 -4.67
N PRO A 155 -16.54 -0.90 -5.22
CA PRO A 155 -17.80 -0.60 -4.53
C PRO A 155 -17.94 -1.26 -3.14
N GLU A 156 -17.20 -2.34 -2.88
CA GLU A 156 -17.18 -3.05 -1.58
C GLU A 156 -16.09 -2.53 -0.62
N LEU A 157 -15.22 -1.61 -1.06
CA LEU A 157 -14.12 -1.09 -0.24
C LEU A 157 -14.47 0.26 0.39
N SER A 158 -14.07 0.45 1.65
CA SER A 158 -14.24 1.72 2.36
C SER A 158 -13.13 2.74 2.05
N CYS A 159 -11.89 2.28 1.87
CA CYS A 159 -10.75 3.13 1.55
C CYS A 159 -10.63 3.39 0.04
N PRO A 160 -10.04 4.54 -0.38
CA PRO A 160 -9.68 4.77 -1.76
C PRO A 160 -8.66 3.75 -2.28
N VAL A 161 -8.61 3.63 -3.61
CA VAL A 161 -7.62 2.84 -4.35
C VAL A 161 -6.92 3.74 -5.37
N ALA A 162 -5.59 3.71 -5.37
CA ALA A 162 -4.76 4.35 -6.38
C ALA A 162 -4.14 3.29 -7.30
N LEU A 163 -4.22 3.47 -8.61
CA LEU A 163 -3.49 2.60 -9.55
C LEU A 163 -2.05 3.07 -9.66
N PHE A 164 -1.12 2.14 -9.54
CA PHE A 164 0.29 2.32 -9.81
C PHE A 164 0.61 1.69 -11.16
N THR A 165 1.05 2.48 -12.14
CA THR A 165 1.33 2.01 -13.49
C THR A 165 2.45 2.84 -14.13
N TYR A 166 2.98 2.37 -15.25
CA TYR A 166 3.98 3.08 -16.05
C TYR A 166 3.32 3.89 -17.17
N TYR A 167 4.04 4.88 -17.70
CA TYR A 167 3.53 5.80 -18.70
C TYR A 167 3.24 5.15 -20.05
N ASN A 168 4.10 4.24 -20.50
CA ASN A 168 3.95 3.59 -21.81
C ASN A 168 2.63 2.81 -21.97
N PRO A 169 2.16 2.00 -20.99
CA PRO A 169 0.81 1.43 -21.00
C PRO A 169 -0.33 2.45 -21.15
N ILE A 170 -0.19 3.64 -20.56
CA ILE A 170 -1.15 4.74 -20.68
C ILE A 170 -1.14 5.30 -22.11
N LEU A 171 0.06 5.60 -22.63
CA LEU A 171 0.24 6.13 -23.98
C LEU A 171 -0.35 5.23 -25.05
N LYS A 172 -0.12 3.91 -24.96
CA LYS A 172 -0.65 2.93 -25.91
C LYS A 172 -2.18 2.89 -25.97
N ARG A 173 -2.86 3.27 -24.87
CA ARG A 173 -4.33 3.32 -24.78
C ARG A 173 -4.91 4.70 -25.09
N GLY A 174 -4.05 5.71 -25.24
CA GLY A 174 -4.41 7.12 -25.27
C GLY A 174 -4.71 7.64 -23.86
N ILE A 175 -4.10 8.78 -23.50
CA ILE A 175 -4.19 9.32 -22.13
C ILE A 175 -5.65 9.59 -21.72
N ALA A 176 -6.42 10.30 -22.55
CA ALA A 176 -7.81 10.63 -22.23
C ALA A 176 -8.67 9.36 -22.02
N ASN A 177 -8.56 8.40 -22.94
CA ASN A 177 -9.29 7.14 -22.87
C ASN A 177 -8.89 6.32 -21.63
N PHE A 178 -7.59 6.26 -21.31
CA PHE A 178 -7.11 5.62 -20.09
C PHE A 178 -7.72 6.25 -18.82
N MET A 179 -7.71 7.58 -18.72
CA MET A 179 -8.26 8.29 -17.57
C MET A 179 -9.77 8.03 -17.40
N THR A 180 -10.52 8.05 -18.49
CA THR A 180 -11.96 7.74 -18.48
C THR A 180 -12.22 6.31 -18.02
N VAL A 181 -11.53 5.32 -18.60
CA VAL A 181 -11.69 3.90 -18.24
C VAL A 181 -11.34 3.66 -16.76
N VAL A 182 -10.25 4.27 -16.28
CA VAL A 182 -9.82 4.15 -14.88
C VAL A 182 -10.84 4.78 -13.93
N LYS A 183 -11.37 5.96 -14.28
CA LYS A 183 -12.38 6.63 -13.47
C LYS A 183 -13.70 5.85 -13.43
N GLU A 184 -14.17 5.36 -14.57
CA GLU A 184 -15.38 4.54 -14.68
C GLU A 184 -15.29 3.22 -13.89
N ALA A 185 -14.07 2.75 -13.63
CA ALA A 185 -13.82 1.60 -12.78
C ALA A 185 -13.84 1.93 -11.27
N GLY A 186 -13.99 3.20 -10.90
CA GLY A 186 -14.05 3.66 -9.51
C GLY A 186 -12.70 3.96 -8.87
N VAL A 187 -11.60 4.01 -9.63
CA VAL A 187 -10.28 4.36 -9.10
C VAL A 187 -10.25 5.83 -8.67
N HIS A 188 -9.47 6.14 -7.63
CA HIS A 188 -9.48 7.46 -6.98
C HIS A 188 -8.21 8.28 -7.27
N GLY A 189 -7.11 7.61 -7.64
CA GLY A 189 -5.86 8.30 -7.98
C GLY A 189 -4.89 7.44 -8.78
N LEU A 190 -3.80 8.08 -9.18
CA LEU A 190 -2.78 7.50 -10.05
C LEU A 190 -1.38 7.81 -9.53
N VAL A 191 -0.50 6.83 -9.64
CA VAL A 191 0.95 6.97 -9.47
C VAL A 191 1.61 6.50 -10.77
N VAL A 192 2.35 7.40 -11.41
CA VAL A 192 3.08 7.13 -12.66
C VAL A 192 4.55 7.49 -12.45
N PRO A 193 5.41 6.53 -12.04
CA PRO A 193 6.72 6.82 -11.48
C PRO A 193 7.77 7.26 -12.51
N ASP A 194 7.53 6.99 -13.79
CA ASP A 194 8.47 7.18 -14.90
C ASP A 194 8.28 8.51 -15.65
N VAL A 195 7.40 9.40 -15.18
CA VAL A 195 7.14 10.71 -15.82
C VAL A 195 7.71 11.86 -14.98
N PRO A 196 8.67 12.64 -15.50
CA PRO A 196 9.17 13.82 -14.82
C PRO A 196 8.12 14.92 -14.80
N LEU A 197 8.16 15.79 -13.77
CA LEU A 197 7.21 16.90 -13.58
C LEU A 197 6.91 17.67 -14.88
N GLU A 198 7.93 17.99 -15.67
CA GLU A 198 7.84 18.76 -16.91
C GLU A 198 6.94 18.12 -17.97
N GLU A 199 6.82 16.78 -17.96
CA GLU A 199 6.04 16.02 -18.92
C GLU A 199 4.67 15.61 -18.35
N THR A 200 4.39 15.92 -17.07
CA THR A 200 3.12 15.57 -16.42
C THR A 200 1.96 16.49 -16.78
N GLU A 201 2.18 17.62 -17.46
CA GLU A 201 1.13 18.62 -17.78
C GLU A 201 -0.14 17.98 -18.38
N ILE A 202 0.04 17.13 -19.39
CA ILE A 202 -1.07 16.45 -20.08
C ILE A 202 -1.74 15.43 -19.15
N LEU A 203 -0.96 14.63 -18.42
CA LEU A 203 -1.48 13.66 -17.46
C LEU A 203 -2.30 14.34 -16.37
N ARG A 204 -1.77 15.43 -15.79
CA ARG A 204 -2.44 16.21 -14.74
C ARG A 204 -3.75 16.80 -15.26
N SER A 205 -3.72 17.43 -16.42
CA SER A 205 -4.92 18.01 -17.04
C SER A 205 -6.02 16.96 -17.25
N GLU A 206 -5.67 15.79 -17.80
CA GLU A 206 -6.65 14.71 -18.03
C GLU A 206 -7.09 14.03 -16.71
N ALA A 207 -6.20 13.89 -15.73
CA ALA A 207 -6.54 13.35 -14.41
C ALA A 207 -7.53 14.27 -13.67
N THR A 208 -7.27 15.58 -13.63
CA THR A 208 -8.17 16.58 -13.04
C THR A 208 -9.55 16.57 -13.72
N LYS A 209 -9.61 16.49 -15.07
CA LYS A 209 -10.88 16.39 -15.81
C LYS A 209 -11.72 15.18 -15.42
N ASN A 210 -11.05 14.08 -15.04
CA ASN A 210 -11.70 12.83 -14.66
C ASN A 210 -11.82 12.67 -13.12
N ASN A 211 -11.53 13.70 -12.33
CA ASN A 211 -11.53 13.62 -10.86
C ASN A 211 -10.68 12.43 -10.34
N LEU A 212 -9.47 12.30 -10.87
CA LEU A 212 -8.43 11.37 -10.43
C LEU A 212 -7.27 12.19 -9.87
N GLU A 213 -6.85 11.88 -8.64
CA GLU A 213 -5.72 12.58 -8.03
C GLU A 213 -4.39 11.98 -8.51
N LEU A 214 -3.61 12.75 -9.27
CA LEU A 214 -2.28 12.34 -9.71
C LEU A 214 -1.25 12.64 -8.62
N VAL A 215 -0.66 11.58 -8.07
CA VAL A 215 0.39 11.65 -7.07
C VAL A 215 1.75 11.73 -7.76
N LEU A 216 2.52 12.76 -7.41
CA LEU A 216 3.86 12.97 -7.94
C LEU A 216 4.94 12.51 -6.97
N LEU A 217 6.07 12.13 -7.54
CA LEU A 217 7.22 11.61 -6.82
C LEU A 217 8.26 12.71 -6.57
N THR A 218 8.94 12.62 -5.44
CA THR A 218 10.15 13.39 -5.15
C THR A 218 11.19 12.52 -4.45
N THR A 219 12.40 13.03 -4.30
CA THR A 219 13.50 12.36 -3.61
C THR A 219 14.16 13.33 -2.62
N PRO A 220 14.84 12.83 -1.58
CA PRO A 220 15.63 13.70 -0.69
C PRO A 220 16.75 14.48 -1.40
N THR A 221 17.17 14.02 -2.58
CA THR A 221 18.19 14.68 -3.40
C THR A 221 17.59 15.70 -4.38
N THR A 222 16.26 15.81 -4.46
CA THR A 222 15.58 16.79 -5.28
C THR A 222 15.85 18.20 -4.72
N PRO A 223 16.28 19.18 -5.54
CA PRO A 223 16.47 20.55 -5.08
C PRO A 223 15.19 21.17 -4.50
N THR A 224 15.28 22.00 -3.47
CA THR A 224 14.13 22.60 -2.79
C THR A 224 13.17 23.31 -3.73
N GLU A 225 13.68 24.11 -4.67
CA GLU A 225 12.86 24.81 -5.67
C GLU A 225 12.01 23.83 -6.51
N ARG A 226 12.58 22.67 -6.85
CA ARG A 226 11.88 21.61 -7.58
C ARG A 226 10.89 20.88 -6.67
N MET A 227 11.22 20.64 -5.41
CA MET A 227 10.28 20.07 -4.43
C MET A 227 9.04 20.95 -4.26
N GLU A 228 9.18 22.28 -4.23
CA GLU A 228 8.05 23.21 -4.16
C GLU A 228 7.15 23.12 -5.39
N LYS A 229 7.76 23.03 -6.58
CA LYS A 229 7.02 22.87 -7.85
C LYS A 229 6.24 21.54 -7.87
N ILE A 230 6.87 20.45 -7.46
CA ILE A 230 6.24 19.13 -7.34
C ILE A 230 5.09 19.18 -6.32
N THR A 231 5.32 19.76 -5.15
CA THR A 231 4.32 19.87 -4.08
C THR A 231 3.09 20.64 -4.51
N LYS A 232 3.26 21.73 -5.28
CA LYS A 232 2.15 22.51 -5.82
C LYS A 232 1.40 21.78 -6.93
N ALA A 233 2.06 20.86 -7.63
CA ALA A 233 1.52 20.14 -8.76
C ALA A 233 0.84 18.80 -8.38
N SER A 234 1.27 18.19 -7.28
CA SER A 234 0.78 16.90 -6.79
C SER A 234 -0.59 17.03 -6.13
N GLU A 235 -1.43 16.02 -6.33
CA GLU A 235 -2.73 15.89 -5.67
C GLU A 235 -2.73 14.68 -4.71
N GLY A 236 -3.65 14.65 -3.74
CA GLY A 236 -3.71 13.63 -2.70
C GLY A 236 -2.57 13.71 -1.68
N PHE A 237 -1.37 13.27 -2.07
CA PHE A 237 -0.14 13.26 -1.28
C PHE A 237 1.10 13.40 -2.17
N ILE A 238 2.29 13.35 -1.58
CA ILE A 238 3.57 13.33 -2.30
C ILE A 238 4.29 12.04 -1.97
N TYR A 239 4.76 11.35 -3.01
CA TYR A 239 5.49 10.10 -2.85
C TYR A 239 6.99 10.39 -2.72
N LEU A 240 7.55 10.21 -1.51
CA LEU A 240 8.98 10.38 -1.27
C LEU A 240 9.73 9.06 -1.51
N VAL A 241 10.50 9.00 -2.59
CA VAL A 241 11.32 7.82 -2.92
C VAL A 241 12.70 7.90 -2.27
N ARG A 242 13.09 6.80 -1.62
CA ARG A 242 14.43 6.61 -1.05
C ARG A 242 15.17 5.51 -1.80
N PHE A 243 16.27 5.85 -2.47
CA PHE A 243 17.23 4.87 -2.97
C PHE A 243 18.12 4.42 -1.80
N TYR A 244 18.00 3.17 -1.37
CA TYR A 244 18.93 2.65 -0.36
C TYR A 244 20.24 2.20 -1.01
N ASN A 245 21.21 3.13 -1.04
CA ASN A 245 22.63 2.80 -0.83
C ASN A 245 23.32 3.73 0.19
N PHE A 246 22.55 4.40 1.05
CA PHE A 246 23.08 5.07 2.25
C PHE A 246 21.98 5.17 3.31
N PHE A 247 22.35 4.92 4.56
CA PHE A 247 21.46 4.76 5.71
C PHE A 247 20.66 6.03 6.06
N LEU A 248 19.51 5.80 6.72
CA LEU A 248 18.79 6.65 7.69
C LEU A 248 17.52 7.43 7.24
N THR A 249 16.37 6.85 7.65
CA THR A 249 15.15 7.43 8.25
C THR A 249 14.27 8.43 7.47
N ILE A 250 12.95 8.18 7.53
CA ILE A 250 11.84 8.93 6.92
C ILE A 250 11.36 10.02 7.90
N PHE A 251 11.02 11.22 7.40
CA PHE A 251 10.26 12.26 8.11
C PHE A 251 8.83 12.31 7.56
#